data_AF-A0A851ZJ36-F1
#
_entry.id   AF-A0A851ZJ36-F1
#
_cell.length_a   1.000
_cell.length_b   1.000
_cell.length_c   1.000
_cell.angle_alpha   90.00
_cell.angle_beta   90.00
_cell.angle_gamma   90.00
#
_symmetry.space_group_name_H-M   'P 1'
#
loop_
_entity.id
_entity.type
_entity.pdbx_description
1 polymer ?
#
loop_
_entity_poly.entity_id
_entity_poly.type
_entity_poly.pdbx_seq_one_letter_code
_entity_poly.pdbx_strand_id
1 'polypeptide(L)'
;QSLVIPEKFQHILRVLNTNIDGRRKIAFAITAIKGVGRRYAHVVLRKADIDLTKRAGELTEDEVERVITIMQNPRQYKIPDWFLNRQKDVKDGKYSQVTA
;
A
#
# COMPACT_ATOMS: atom_id res chain seq x y z
N GLN A 1 -6.51 9.98 18.76
CA GLN A 1 -7.05 8.63 19.02
C GLN A 1 -8.55 8.80 19.24
N SER A 2 -9.39 8.19 18.41
CA SER A 2 -10.84 8.18 18.64
C SER A 2 -11.16 7.28 19.83
N LEU A 3 -12.01 7.75 20.73
CA LEU A 3 -12.41 7.06 21.97
C LEU A 3 -13.40 5.90 21.72
N VAL A 4 -13.91 5.77 20.49
CA VAL A 4 -14.90 4.77 20.11
C VAL A 4 -14.36 4.00 18.89
N ILE A 5 -14.47 2.67 18.92
CA ILE A 5 -14.16 1.81 17.77
C ILE A 5 -15.13 2.20 16.65
N PRO A 6 -14.67 2.56 15.44
CA PRO A 6 -15.58 2.88 14.35
C PRO A 6 -16.48 1.68 14.06
N GLU A 7 -17.79 1.93 13.86
CA GLU A 7 -18.80 0.87 13.64
C GLU A 7 -18.44 -0.07 12.48
N LYS A 8 -17.71 0.44 11.48
CA LYS A 8 -17.14 -0.32 10.36
C LYS A 8 -15.64 -0.48 10.52
N PHE A 9 -15.22 -1.36 11.43
CA PHE A 9 -13.83 -1.78 11.53
C PHE A 9 -13.60 -3.09 10.77
N GLN A 10 -12.71 -3.08 9.78
CA GLN A 10 -12.34 -4.29 9.05
C GLN A 10 -11.18 -5.00 9.76
N HIS A 11 -11.44 -6.15 10.37
CA HIS A 11 -10.40 -6.93 11.06
C HIS A 11 -9.40 -7.57 10.10
N ILE A 12 -9.87 -8.01 8.93
CA ILE A 12 -9.05 -8.65 7.90
C ILE A 12 -9.38 -7.95 6.59
N LEU A 13 -8.37 -7.35 5.97
CA LEU A 13 -8.50 -6.78 4.63
C LEU A 13 -7.83 -7.72 3.63
N ARG A 14 -8.45 -7.91 2.47
CA ARG A 14 -7.85 -8.69 1.39
C ARG A 14 -7.38 -7.75 0.29
N VAL A 15 -6.07 -7.66 0.10
CA VAL A 15 -5.45 -6.74 -0.85
C VAL A 15 -4.41 -7.51 -1.65
N LEU A 16 -4.48 -7.43 -2.99
CA LEU A 16 -3.54 -8.10 -3.91
C LEU A 16 -3.29 -9.57 -3.52
N ASN A 17 -4.35 -10.37 -3.41
CA ASN A 17 -4.32 -11.79 -3.02
C ASN A 17 -3.73 -12.10 -1.62
N THR A 18 -3.39 -11.10 -0.82
CA THR A 18 -2.87 -11.26 0.54
C THR A 18 -3.87 -10.84 1.60
N ASN A 19 -3.85 -11.53 2.74
CA ASN A 19 -4.65 -11.19 3.92
C ASN A 19 -3.84 -10.24 4.81
N ILE A 20 -4.35 -9.04 5.02
CA ILE A 20 -3.76 -7.99 5.83
C ILE A 20 -4.50 -7.90 7.17
N ASP A 21 -3.75 -7.81 8.26
CA ASP A 21 -4.30 -7.62 9.60
C ASP A 21 -4.68 -6.14 9.82
N GLY A 22 -5.98 -5.89 10.01
CA GLY A 22 -6.55 -4.57 10.26
C GLY A 22 -6.16 -3.96 11.60
N ARG A 23 -5.72 -4.76 12.58
CA ARG A 23 -5.29 -4.26 13.90
C ARG A 23 -3.96 -3.53 13.84
N ARG A 24 -3.12 -3.81 12.85
CA ARG A 24 -1.80 -3.18 12.73
C ARG A 24 -1.92 -1.79 12.13
N LYS A 25 -0.95 -0.94 12.46
CA LYS A 25 -0.77 0.35 11.79
C LYS A 25 -0.55 0.12 10.29
N ILE A 26 -1.16 0.96 9.48
CA ILE A 26 -1.21 0.79 8.03
C ILE A 26 0.17 0.68 7.37
N ALA A 27 1.15 1.48 7.83
CA ALA A 27 2.52 1.47 7.32
C ALA A 27 3.23 0.10 7.46
N PHE A 28 2.79 -0.73 8.42
CA PHE A 28 3.31 -2.07 8.63
C PHE A 28 2.38 -3.15 8.07
N ALA A 29 1.07 -2.91 8.10
CA ALA A 29 0.08 -3.85 7.61
C ALA A 29 0.29 -4.14 6.10
N ILE A 30 0.52 -3.10 5.30
CA ILE A 30 0.73 -3.21 3.84
C ILE A 30 2.01 -4.00 3.49
N THR A 31 2.99 -4.07 4.40
CA THR A 31 4.23 -4.83 4.14
C THR A 31 4.05 -6.34 4.12
N ALA A 32 2.83 -6.84 4.42
CA ALA A 32 2.47 -8.23 4.20
C ALA A 32 2.44 -8.61 2.71
N ILE A 33 2.23 -7.63 1.82
CA ILE A 33 2.25 -7.84 0.37
C ILE A 33 3.70 -8.06 -0.10
N LYS A 34 3.94 -9.16 -0.82
CA LYS A 34 5.26 -9.44 -1.38
C LYS A 34 5.63 -8.39 -2.43
N GLY A 35 6.86 -7.89 -2.34
CA GLY A 35 7.32 -6.77 -3.17
C GLY A 35 7.10 -5.40 -2.52
N VAL A 36 6.45 -5.32 -1.36
CA VAL A 36 6.19 -4.05 -0.65
C VAL A 36 6.95 -3.99 0.66
N GLY A 37 8.05 -3.23 0.67
CA GLY A 37 8.82 -2.96 1.88
C GLY A 37 8.30 -1.77 2.68
N ARG A 38 8.80 -1.58 3.91
CA ARG A 38 8.44 -0.45 4.79
C ARG A 38 8.63 0.91 4.11
N ARG A 39 9.74 1.08 3.38
CA ARG A 39 10.06 2.34 2.69
C ARG A 39 9.10 2.61 1.53
N TYR A 40 8.74 1.56 0.79
CA TYR A 40 7.78 1.66 -0.31
C TYR A 40 6.37 1.95 0.20
N ALA A 41 5.92 1.20 1.21
CA ALA A 41 4.63 1.43 1.88
C ALA A 41 4.50 2.88 2.38
N HIS A 42 5.54 3.42 3.00
CA HIS A 42 5.53 4.81 3.48
C HIS A 42 5.40 5.83 2.33
N VAL A 43 6.10 5.63 1.21
CA VAL A 43 5.98 6.51 0.04
C VAL A 43 4.59 6.43 -0.56
N VAL A 44 4.04 5.23 -0.75
CA VAL A 44 2.70 5.05 -1.32
C VAL A 44 1.64 5.69 -0.42
N LEU A 45 1.72 5.50 0.90
CA LEU A 45 0.78 6.14 1.84
C LEU A 45 0.86 7.65 1.84
N ARG A 46 2.07 8.22 1.72
CA ARG A 46 2.29 9.65 1.57
C ARG A 46 1.74 10.19 0.25
N LYS A 47 1.73 9.38 -0.81
CA LYS A 47 1.15 9.75 -2.11
C LYS A 47 -0.36 9.55 -2.16
N ALA A 48 -0.90 8.67 -1.32
CA ALA A 48 -2.33 8.44 -1.17
C ALA A 48 -3.01 9.46 -0.22
N ASP A 49 -2.24 10.38 0.37
CA ASP A 49 -2.68 11.32 1.40
C ASP A 49 -3.37 10.64 2.60
N ILE A 50 -2.86 9.46 2.99
CA ILE A 50 -3.37 8.70 4.14
C ILE A 50 -2.48 8.94 5.35
N ASP A 51 -3.10 9.20 6.50
CA ASP A 51 -2.38 9.32 7.76
C ASP A 51 -1.78 7.96 8.20
N LEU A 52 -0.48 8.00 8.53
CA LEU A 52 0.28 6.84 8.95
C LEU A 52 -0.03 6.40 10.39
N THR A 53 -0.72 7.23 11.17
CA THR A 53 -1.13 6.86 12.52
C THR A 53 -2.36 5.95 12.54
N LYS A 54 -3.16 5.96 11.46
CA LYS A 54 -4.34 5.10 11.29
C LYS A 54 -3.99 3.61 11.28
N ARG A 55 -4.96 2.80 11.72
CA ARG A 55 -4.90 1.34 11.57
C ARG A 55 -5.43 0.93 10.20
N ALA A 56 -4.96 -0.21 9.70
CA ALA A 56 -5.42 -0.71 8.41
C ALA A 56 -6.92 -1.02 8.38
N GLY A 57 -7.50 -1.42 9.52
CA GLY A 57 -8.94 -1.69 9.65
C GLY A 57 -9.84 -0.46 9.74
N GLU A 58 -9.25 0.74 9.86
CA GLU A 58 -9.97 2.02 9.87
C GLU A 58 -10.08 2.63 8.46
N LEU A 59 -9.51 1.98 7.45
CA LEU A 59 -9.54 2.46 6.07
C LEU A 59 -10.94 2.30 5.45
N THR A 60 -11.34 3.30 4.67
CA THR A 60 -12.48 3.16 3.77
C THR A 60 -12.11 2.37 2.52
N GLU A 61 -13.11 1.81 1.84
CA GLU A 61 -12.90 1.07 0.58
C GLU A 61 -12.24 1.97 -0.49
N ASP A 62 -12.64 3.24 -0.57
CA ASP A 62 -12.03 4.23 -1.47
C ASP A 62 -10.55 4.51 -1.14
N GLU A 63 -10.19 4.55 0.15
CA GLU A 63 -8.79 4.67 0.58
C GLU A 63 -7.98 3.44 0.17
N VAL A 64 -8.55 2.25 0.30
CA VAL A 64 -7.90 0.99 -0.11
C VAL A 64 -7.68 0.96 -1.62
N GLU A 65 -8.68 1.32 -2.42
CA GLU A 65 -8.56 1.33 -3.88
C GLU A 65 -7.53 2.35 -4.37
N ARG A 66 -7.48 3.54 -3.77
CA ARG A 66 -6.42 4.53 -4.03
C ARG A 66 -5.03 3.99 -3.73
N VAL A 67 -4.85 3.28 -2.62
CA VAL A 67 -3.56 2.64 -2.31
C VAL A 67 -3.21 1.60 -3.37
N ILE A 68 -4.15 0.74 -3.76
CA ILE A 68 -3.92 -0.30 -4.77
C ILE A 68 -3.51 0.31 -6.12
N THR A 69 -4.23 1.35 -6.57
CA THR A 69 -3.94 2.00 -7.86
C THR A 69 -2.57 2.66 -7.88
N ILE A 70 -2.15 3.30 -6.78
CA ILE A 70 -0.80 3.88 -6.63
C ILE A 70 0.27 2.79 -6.59
N MET A 71 0.00 1.67 -5.90
CA MET A 71 0.93 0.55 -5.81
C MET A 71 1.17 -0.13 -7.16
N GLN A 72 0.12 -0.28 -7.97
CA GLN A 72 0.20 -0.87 -9.30
C GLN A 72 0.82 0.08 -10.34
N ASN A 73 0.60 1.39 -10.20
CA ASN A 73 1.05 2.40 -11.17
C ASN A 73 2.00 3.46 -10.56
N PRO A 74 3.12 3.07 -9.94
CA PRO A 74 3.95 4.01 -9.17
C PRO A 74 4.52 5.17 -9.99
N ARG A 75 4.77 4.94 -11.28
CA ARG A 75 5.33 5.94 -12.21
C ARG A 75 4.37 7.11 -12.45
N GLN A 76 3.06 6.84 -12.49
CA GLN A 76 2.05 7.89 -12.68
C GLN A 76 1.96 8.82 -11.47
N TYR A 77 2.30 8.33 -10.28
CA TYR A 77 2.26 9.07 -9.02
C TYR A 77 3.61 9.69 -8.62
N LYS A 78 4.50 9.91 -9.59
CA LYS A 78 5.81 10.57 -9.41
C LYS A 78 6.75 9.81 -8.45
N ILE A 79 6.67 8.48 -8.41
CA ILE A 79 7.68 7.66 -7.73
C ILE A 79 8.86 7.46 -8.69
N PRO A 80 10.11 7.77 -8.28
CA PRO A 80 11.27 7.66 -9.17
C PRO A 80 11.55 6.24 -9.64
N ASP A 81 12.02 6.09 -10.89
CA ASP A 81 12.30 4.78 -11.49
C ASP A 81 13.38 3.99 -10.72
N TRP A 82 14.37 4.67 -10.12
CA TRP A 82 15.41 4.06 -9.28
C TRP A 82 14.88 3.45 -7.98
N PHE A 83 13.65 3.79 -7.57
CA PHE A 83 13.01 3.29 -6.36
C PHE A 83 12.23 1.99 -6.60
N LEU A 84 11.99 1.64 -7.87
CA LEU A 84 11.21 0.47 -8.25
C LEU A 84 12.04 -0.81 -8.09
N ASN A 85 11.37 -1.92 -7.76
CA ASN A 85 12.03 -3.19 -7.49
C ASN A 85 12.46 -3.95 -8.77
N ARG A 86 11.86 -3.68 -9.93
CA ARG A 86 12.24 -4.23 -11.23
C ARG A 86 12.61 -3.10 -12.18
N GLN A 87 13.91 -2.89 -12.35
CA GLN A 87 14.45 -1.83 -13.20
C GLN A 87 14.99 -2.44 -14.49
N LYS A 88 14.66 -1.83 -15.64
CA LYS A 88 15.12 -2.23 -16.97
C LYS A 88 15.01 -3.74 -17.20
N ASP A 89 13.77 -4.25 -17.24
CA ASP A 89 13.57 -5.68 -17.47
C ASP A 89 14.25 -6.15 -18.78
N VAL A 90 14.85 -7.33 -18.76
CA VAL A 90 15.62 -7.89 -19.88
C VAL A 90 14.72 -8.16 -21.09
N LYS A 91 13.44 -8.44 -20.88
CA LYS A 91 12.48 -8.71 -21.96
C LYS A 91 11.93 -7.43 -22.60
N ASP A 92 11.50 -6.49 -21.77
CA ASP A 92 10.66 -5.36 -22.21
C ASP A 92 11.37 -4.00 -22.08
N GLY A 93 12.51 -3.94 -21.38
CA GLY A 93 13.21 -2.70 -21.02
C GLY A 93 12.47 -1.81 -20.02
N LYS A 94 11.29 -2.23 -19.53
CA LYS A 94 10.42 -1.43 -18.67
C LYS A 94 10.89 -1.42 -17.22
N TYR A 95 10.48 -0.37 -16.52
CA TYR A 95 10.63 -0.22 -15.07
C TYR A 95 9.25 -0.45 -14.43
N SER A 96 9.17 -1.35 -13.47
CA SER A 96 7.91 -1.71 -12.80
C SER A 96 8.13 -2.01 -11.32
N GLN A 97 7.08 -1.77 -10.54
CA GLN A 97 6.97 -2.39 -9.23
C GLN A 97 6.23 -3.71 -9.38
N VAL A 98 6.93 -4.82 -9.17
CA VAL A 98 6.33 -6.16 -9.19
C VAL A 98 5.84 -6.49 -7.78
N THR A 99 4.53 -6.68 -7.65
CA THR A 99 3.89 -7.26 -6.46
C THR A 99 3.39 -8.66 -6.79
N ALA A 100 3.42 -9.58 -5.83
CA ALA A 100 2.93 -10.96 -6.01
C ALA A 100 1.45 -11.10 -5.66
#